data_AF-A0A1T4XTZ3-F1
#
_entry.id   AF-A0A1T4XTZ3-F1
#
_cell.length_a   1.000
_cell.length_b   1.000
_cell.length_c   1.000
_cell.angle_alpha   90.00
_cell.angle_beta   90.00
_cell.angle_gamma   90.00
#
_symmetry.space_group_name_H-M   'P 1'
#
loop_
_entity.id
_entity.type
_entity.pdbx_description
1 polymer ?
#
loop_
_entity_poly.entity_id
_entity_poly.type
_entity_poly.pdbx_seq_one_letter_code
_entity_poly.pdbx_strand_id
1 'polypeptide(L)'
;MPNSFTAFSLKPGQIYRVKAAFVDYDRKEHLVGETWRFVRYNFVPYDDGLTLYLEPLNEANGHRVIRLRCAPEDQEAIADHFSDFVEVMNPGSE
;
A
#
# COMPACT_ATOMS: atom_id res chain seq x y z
N MET A 1 -5.62 -15.30 -14.11
CA MET A 1 -4.99 -15.22 -12.78
C MET A 1 -5.13 -13.78 -12.32
N PRO A 2 -5.82 -13.44 -11.22
CA PRO A 2 -5.63 -12.11 -10.66
C PRO A 2 -4.16 -12.02 -10.24
N ASN A 3 -3.46 -10.96 -10.66
CA ASN A 3 -2.09 -10.72 -10.26
C ASN A 3 -2.08 -10.39 -8.76
N SER A 4 -1.93 -11.42 -7.91
CA SER A 4 -1.70 -11.24 -6.48
C SER A 4 -0.29 -10.68 -6.26
N PHE A 5 -0.18 -9.71 -5.35
CA PHE A 5 1.06 -9.02 -5.03
C PHE A 5 1.05 -8.55 -3.57
N THR A 6 2.24 -8.50 -2.98
CA THR A 6 2.46 -8.05 -1.60
C THR A 6 2.89 -6.58 -1.57
N ALA A 7 2.83 -5.94 -0.41
CA ALA A 7 3.33 -4.58 -0.19
C ALA A 7 4.84 -4.44 -0.50
N PHE A 8 5.61 -5.53 -0.41
CA PHE A 8 7.03 -5.56 -0.79
C PHE A 8 7.26 -5.53 -2.30
N SER A 9 6.26 -5.93 -3.09
CA SER A 9 6.37 -6.05 -4.55
C SER A 9 5.84 -4.84 -5.31
N LEU A 10 5.48 -3.76 -4.61
CA LEU A 10 5.08 -2.50 -5.22
C LEU A 10 6.21 -1.92 -6.09
N LYS A 11 5.84 -1.36 -7.24
CA LYS A 11 6.79 -0.87 -8.24
C LYS A 11 6.94 0.66 -8.14
N PRO A 12 8.16 1.20 -7.93
CA PRO A 12 8.38 2.65 -7.92
C PRO A 12 7.82 3.32 -9.18
N GLY A 13 7.14 4.45 -9.00
CA GLY A 13 6.49 5.18 -10.08
C GLY A 13 5.11 4.66 -10.48
N GLN A 14 4.73 3.44 -10.07
CA GLN A 14 3.41 2.89 -10.35
C GLN A 14 2.34 3.56 -9.47
N ILE A 15 1.19 3.84 -10.07
CA ILE A 15 0.01 4.36 -9.38
C ILE A 15 -0.85 3.20 -8.91
N TYR A 16 -1.32 3.29 -7.68
CA TYR A 16 -2.23 2.34 -7.06
C TYR A 16 -3.48 3.06 -6.55
N ARG A 17 -4.57 2.31 -6.46
CA ARG A 17 -5.84 2.74 -5.89
C ARG A 17 -6.29 1.75 -4.83
N VAL A 18 -6.83 2.25 -3.72
CA VAL A 18 -7.51 1.44 -2.71
C VAL A 18 -8.86 0.97 -3.25
N LYS A 19 -9.07 -0.34 -3.31
CA LYS A 19 -10.33 -0.99 -3.75
C LYS A 19 -11.12 -1.61 -2.60
N ALA A 20 -10.46 -1.89 -1.47
CA ALA A 20 -11.10 -2.29 -0.22
C ALA A 20 -10.45 -1.49 0.92
N ALA A 21 -11.28 -0.94 1.81
CA ALA A 21 -10.79 -0.12 2.90
C ALA A 21 -9.96 -0.97 3.89
N PHE A 22 -8.93 -0.37 4.46
CA PHE A 22 -8.10 -1.00 5.48
C PHE A 22 -7.57 0.03 6.47
N VAL A 23 -7.11 -0.46 7.62
CA VAL A 23 -6.53 0.37 8.67
C VAL A 23 -5.05 0.00 8.78
N ASP A 24 -4.20 1.01 8.75
CA ASP A 24 -2.76 0.83 8.90
C ASP A 24 -2.34 0.73 10.38
N TYR A 25 -1.04 0.52 10.62
CA TYR A 25 -0.47 0.40 11.96
C TYR A 25 -0.64 1.67 12.81
N ASP A 26 -0.66 2.85 12.19
CA ASP A 26 -0.90 4.13 12.89
C ASP A 26 -2.40 4.35 13.22
N ARG A 27 -3.26 3.34 12.96
CA ARG A 27 -4.73 3.39 13.03
C ARG A 27 -5.35 4.36 12.03
N LYS A 28 -4.64 4.66 10.94
CA LYS A 28 -5.15 5.48 9.87
C LYS A 28 -5.99 4.62 8.93
N GLU A 29 -7.19 5.08 8.66
CA GLU A 29 -8.08 4.45 7.69
C GLU A 29 -7.73 4.90 6.26
N HIS A 30 -7.62 3.93 5.36
CA HIS A 30 -7.43 4.10 3.93
C HIS A 30 -8.72 3.71 3.23
N LEU A 31 -9.42 4.69 2.68
CA LEU A 31 -10.76 4.51 2.11
C LEU A 31 -10.70 4.12 0.64
N VAL A 32 -11.73 3.41 0.17
CA VAL A 32 -11.90 3.06 -1.24
C VAL A 32 -11.86 4.31 -2.12
N GLY A 33 -11.08 4.24 -3.20
CA GLY A 33 -10.86 5.36 -4.12
C GLY A 33 -9.65 6.23 -3.77
N GLU A 34 -9.00 6.04 -2.61
CA GLU A 34 -7.72 6.69 -2.32
C GLU A 34 -6.67 6.26 -3.37
N THR A 35 -5.97 7.25 -3.95
CA THR A 35 -4.99 7.02 -5.03
C THR A 35 -3.64 7.66 -4.73
N TRP A 36 -2.57 6.92 -5.01
CA TRP A 36 -1.22 7.37 -4.75
C TRP A 36 -0.21 6.70 -5.70
N ARG A 37 0.92 7.37 -5.90
CA ARG A 37 2.09 6.81 -6.58
C ARG A 37 3.03 6.23 -5.55
N PHE A 38 3.48 4.99 -5.78
CA PHE A 38 4.49 4.36 -4.93
C PHE A 38 5.88 4.94 -5.21
N VAL A 39 6.61 5.31 -4.17
CA VAL A 39 7.99 5.82 -4.29
C VAL A 39 8.99 4.74 -3.91
N ARG A 40 8.90 4.21 -2.68
CA ARG A 40 9.79 3.19 -2.12
C ARG A 40 9.20 2.61 -0.83
N TYR A 41 9.81 1.56 -0.30
CA TYR A 41 9.53 1.08 1.04
C TYR A 41 10.80 1.06 1.90
N ASN A 42 10.62 0.99 3.22
CA ASN A 42 11.65 0.64 4.18
C ASN A 42 11.11 -0.46 5.12
N PHE A 43 11.90 -1.49 5.37
CA PHE A 43 11.54 -2.58 6.27
C PHE A 43 12.50 -2.63 7.46
N VAL A 44 11.95 -2.71 8.67
CA VAL A 44 12.69 -2.81 9.93
C VAL A 44 12.47 -4.22 10.51
N PRO A 45 13.42 -5.16 10.33
CA PRO A 45 13.21 -6.56 10.70
C PRO A 45 12.95 -6.80 12.18
N TYR A 46 13.48 -5.95 13.05
CA TYR A 46 13.31 -6.12 14.50
C TYR A 46 11.88 -5.86 14.97
N ASP A 47 11.17 -4.97 14.27
CA ASP A 47 9.80 -4.57 14.61
C ASP A 47 8.75 -5.21 13.68
N ASP A 48 9.19 -6.07 12.75
CA ASP A 48 8.42 -6.51 11.59
C ASP A 48 7.69 -5.35 10.88
N GLY A 49 8.32 -4.18 10.87
CA GLY A 49 7.70 -2.92 10.48
C GLY A 49 7.99 -2.57 9.04
N LEU A 50 6.95 -2.48 8.21
CA LEU A 50 7.04 -2.03 6.83
C LEU A 50 6.48 -0.61 6.70
N THR A 51 7.30 0.32 6.21
CA THR A 51 6.86 1.68 5.87
C THR A 51 6.86 1.88 4.37
N LEU A 52 5.71 2.20 3.79
CA LEU A 52 5.55 2.57 2.39
C LEU A 52 5.59 4.09 2.26
N TYR A 53 6.40 4.61 1.34
CA TYR A 53 6.48 6.04 1.03
C TYR A 53 5.76 6.32 -0.28
N LEU A 54 4.82 7.26 -0.24
CA LEU A 54 3.84 7.49 -1.28
C LEU A 54 3.71 8.99 -1.61
N GLU A 55 3.36 9.27 -2.85
CA GLU A 55 2.93 10.60 -3.32
C GLU A 55 1.42 10.55 -3.60
N PRO A 56 0.59 11.31 -2.86
CA PRO A 56 -0.83 11.44 -3.19
C PRO A 56 -1.02 12.09 -4.55
N LEU A 57 -1.97 11.59 -5.36
CA LEU A 57 -2.25 12.21 -6.66
C LEU A 57 -3.15 13.45 -6.57
N ASN A 58 -3.95 13.55 -5.51
CA ASN A 58 -4.98 14.58 -5.36
C ASN A 58 -4.55 15.71 -4.41
N GLU A 59 -3.31 15.66 -3.89
CA GLU A 59 -2.77 16.65 -2.95
C GLU A 59 -1.45 17.20 -3.51
N ALA A 60 -1.42 18.50 -3.87
CA ALA A 60 -0.33 19.09 -4.66
C ALA A 60 1.07 19.04 -4.00
N ASN A 61 1.15 18.90 -2.67
CA ASN A 61 2.41 18.94 -1.91
C ASN A 61 2.49 17.86 -0.81
N GLY A 62 1.75 16.75 -0.95
CA GLY A 62 1.69 15.71 0.07
C GLY A 62 2.83 14.70 -0.02
N HIS A 63 3.47 14.39 1.12
CA HIS A 63 4.11 13.09 1.31
C HIS A 63 3.19 12.25 2.20
N ARG A 64 2.90 11.02 1.78
CA ARG A 64 2.08 10.08 2.55
C ARG A 64 2.90 8.85 2.90
N VAL A 65 2.68 8.34 4.11
CA VAL A 65 3.23 7.07 4.55
C VAL A 65 2.09 6.13 4.93
N ILE A 66 2.29 4.85 4.68
CA ILE A 66 1.46 3.75 5.20
C ILE A 66 2.42 2.87 6.00
N ARG A 67 2.09 2.61 7.27
CA ARG A 67 2.88 1.70 8.11
C ARG A 67 2.12 0.40 8.29
N LEU A 68 2.75 -0.72 7.97
CA LEU A 68 2.18 -2.06 8.10
C LEU A 68 3.08 -2.86 9.04
N ARG A 69 2.48 -3.86 9.71
CA ARG A 69 3.20 -4.88 10.47
C ARG A 69 3.17 -6.20 9.67
N CYS A 70 4.30 -6.91 9.68
CA CYS A 70 4.54 -8.15 8.94
C CYS A 70 4.75 -9.33 9.91
N ALA A 71 4.06 -9.34 11.05
CA ALA A 71 4.28 -10.31 12.10
C ALA A 71 3.60 -11.66 11.75
N PRO A 72 4.26 -12.82 11.93
CA PRO A 72 3.70 -14.13 11.58
C PRO A 72 2.43 -14.51 12.37
N GLU A 73 2.27 -13.96 13.57
CA GLU A 73 1.05 -14.12 14.37
C GLU A 73 -0.17 -13.42 13.76
N ASP A 74 0.05 -12.41 12.90
CA ASP A 74 -0.98 -11.77 12.09
C ASP A 74 -1.17 -12.61 10.82
N GLN A 75 -1.90 -13.74 10.93
CA GLN A 75 -2.23 -14.64 9.81
C GLN A 75 -2.90 -13.95 8.60
N GLU A 76 -3.30 -12.69 8.75
CA GLU A 76 -3.90 -11.83 7.73
C GLU A 76 -3.12 -10.51 7.54
N ALA A 77 -1.79 -10.55 7.68
CA ALA A 77 -0.97 -9.35 7.52
C ALA A 77 -1.30 -8.64 6.19
N ILE A 78 -1.77 -7.39 6.30
CA ILE A 78 -2.13 -6.53 5.14
C ILE A 78 -0.96 -6.48 4.15
N ALA A 79 0.28 -6.56 4.64
CA ALA A 79 1.47 -6.58 3.79
C ALA A 79 1.52 -7.76 2.82
N ASP A 80 1.06 -8.95 3.21
CA ASP A 80 1.12 -10.17 2.39
C ASP A 80 -0.07 -10.30 1.45
N HIS A 81 -1.21 -9.75 1.84
CA HIS A 81 -2.45 -9.74 1.07
C HIS A 81 -2.74 -8.37 0.45
N PHE A 82 -1.70 -7.60 0.17
CA PHE A 82 -1.87 -6.20 -0.19
C PHE A 82 -2.69 -6.00 -1.47
N SER A 83 -2.59 -6.94 -2.43
CA SER A 83 -3.43 -6.97 -3.63
C SER A 83 -4.93 -7.12 -3.38
N ASP A 84 -5.37 -7.46 -2.18
CA ASP A 84 -6.79 -7.56 -1.81
C ASP A 84 -7.36 -6.17 -1.46
N PHE A 85 -6.50 -5.27 -1.01
CA PHE A 85 -6.85 -3.90 -0.63
C PHE A 85 -6.58 -2.88 -1.72
N VAL A 86 -5.53 -3.09 -2.50
CA VAL A 86 -5.09 -2.15 -3.54
C VAL A 86 -5.00 -2.81 -4.91
N GLU A 87 -5.18 -2.01 -5.94
CA GLU A 87 -5.00 -2.42 -7.33
C GLU A 87 -4.11 -1.45 -8.08
N VAL A 88 -3.45 -1.97 -9.10
CA VAL A 88 -2.65 -1.18 -10.03
C VAL A 88 -3.60 -0.35 -10.88
N MET A 89 -3.42 0.98 -10.88
CA MET A 89 -4.07 1.84 -11.86
C MET A 89 -3.25 1.79 -13.16
N ASN A 90 -3.77 1.10 -14.17
CA ASN A 90 -3.23 1.19 -15.51
C ASN A 90 -3.66 2.52 -16.15
N PRO A 91 -2.74 3.31 -16.72
CA PRO A 91 -3.15 4.41 -17.59
C PRO A 91 -3.73 3.80 -18.88
N GLY A 92 -5.05 3.68 -18.95
CA GLY A 92 -5.79 3.32 -20.17
C GLY A 92 -6.26 1.87 -20.23
N SER A 93 -7.54 1.66 -19.97
CA SER A 93 -8.42 1.19 -21.03
C SER A 93 -9.54 2.23 -21.07
N GLU A 94 -9.81 2.73 -22.26
CA GLU A 94 -10.77 3.80 -22.59
C GLU A 94 -12.11 3.72 -21.85
#